data_AF-A0A528TNW7-F1
#
_entry.id   AF-A0A528TNW7-F1
#
_cell.length_a   1.000
_cell.length_b   1.000
_cell.length_c   1.000
_cell.angle_alpha   90.00
_cell.angle_beta   90.00
_cell.angle_gamma   90.00
#
_symmetry.space_group_name_H-M   'P 1'
#
loop_
_entity.id
_entity.type
_entity.pdbx_description
1 polymer ?
#
loop_
_entity_poly.entity_id
_entity_poly.type
_entity_poly.pdbx_seq_one_letter_code
_entity_poly.pdbx_strand_id
1 'polypeptide(L)' 'VKVAFFRGMSLKPVPPGESRSKDTRYFHIHEDDQLDEAQFVSWVKQASQLPGERM' A
#
# COMPACT_ATOMS: atom_id res chain seq x y z
N VAL A 1 -3.96 4.47 11.56
CA VAL A 1 -2.75 3.70 11.15
C VAL A 1 -2.31 4.12 9.76
N LYS A 2 -0.99 4.17 9.49
CA LYS A 2 -0.45 4.44 8.14
C LYS A 2 0.37 3.24 7.68
N VAL A 3 -0.04 2.63 6.57
CA VAL A 3 0.64 1.49 5.96
C VAL A 3 1.49 1.97 4.79
N ALA A 4 2.76 1.57 4.75
CA ALA A 4 3.68 1.89 3.67
C ALA A 4 3.88 0.68 2.75
N PHE A 5 3.63 0.87 1.46
CA PHE A 5 3.96 -0.10 0.42
C PHE A 5 5.17 0.44 -0.35
N PHE A 6 6.37 -0.11 -0.09
CA PHE A 6 7.62 0.40 -0.67
C PHE A 6 7.65 0.34 -2.20
N ARG A 7 7.00 -0.67 -2.78
CA ARG A 7 6.74 -0.82 -4.22
C ARG A 7 5.28 -0.59 -4.59
N GLY A 8 4.65 0.37 -3.92
CA GLY A 8 3.23 0.70 -4.05
C GLY A 8 2.80 1.09 -5.46
N MET A 9 3.69 1.67 -6.27
CA MET A 9 3.43 1.98 -7.68
C MET A 9 3.21 0.75 -8.57
N SER A 10 3.66 -0.42 -8.15
CA SER A 10 3.46 -1.68 -8.90
C SER A 10 2.14 -2.38 -8.56
N LEU A 11 1.40 -1.89 -7.55
CA LEU A 11 0.14 -2.49 -7.12
C LEU A 11 -1.03 -2.02 -7.99
N LYS A 12 -2.07 -2.85 -8.09
CA LYS A 12 -3.29 -2.57 -8.87
C LYS A 12 -4.55 -2.77 -8.02
N PRO A 13 -5.39 -1.73 -7.84
CA PRO A 13 -5.10 -0.31 -8.13
C PRO A 13 -3.91 0.20 -7.31
N VAL A 14 -3.32 1.34 -7.68
CA VAL A 14 -2.23 1.97 -6.92
C VAL A 14 -2.80 2.57 -5.63
N PRO A 15 -2.22 2.34 -4.44
CA PRO A 15 -2.68 2.97 -3.20
C PRO A 15 -2.59 4.52 -3.31
N PRO A 16 -3.58 5.25 -2.78
CA PRO A 16 -3.76 6.67 -3.11
C PRO A 16 -2.74 7.61 -2.47
N GLY A 17 -2.10 7.22 -1.35
CA GLY A 17 -1.19 8.10 -0.63
C GLY A 17 0.14 8.27 -1.36
N GLU A 18 0.45 9.48 -1.80
CA GLU A 18 1.72 9.82 -2.45
C GLU A 18 2.91 9.76 -1.48
N SER A 19 4.10 9.56 -2.04
CA SER A 19 5.38 9.61 -1.31
C SER A 19 6.40 10.43 -2.08
N ARG A 20 7.39 10.98 -1.37
CA ARG A 20 8.58 11.59 -1.99
C ARG A 20 9.45 10.54 -2.69
N SER A 21 9.46 9.31 -2.18
CA SER A 21 10.08 8.17 -2.84
C SER A 21 9.22 7.72 -4.02
N LYS A 22 9.81 7.64 -5.22
CA LYS A 22 9.07 7.41 -6.47
C LYS A 22 8.13 6.20 -6.42
N ASP A 23 8.59 5.09 -5.84
CA ASP A 23 7.86 3.82 -5.87
C ASP A 23 6.94 3.59 -4.66
N THR A 24 7.18 4.30 -3.56
CA THR A 24 6.41 4.09 -2.32
C THR A 24 5.04 4.73 -2.40
N ARG A 25 4.02 4.02 -1.93
CA ARG A 25 2.69 4.60 -1.70
C ARG A 25 2.20 4.26 -0.31
N TYR A 26 1.35 5.13 0.22
CA TYR A 26 0.76 4.99 1.54
C TYR A 26 -0.72 4.70 1.44
N PHE A 27 -1.20 3.95 2.43
CA PHE A 27 -2.62 3.82 2.70
C PHE A 27 -2.86 4.24 4.15
N HIS A 28 -3.69 5.26 4.32
CA HIS A 28 -4.04 5.81 5.61
C HIS A 28 -5.38 5.21 6.03
N ILE A 29 -5.42 4.63 7.22
CA ILE A 29 -6.62 4.05 7.82
C ILE A 29 -6.90 4.88 9.05
N HIS A 30 -7.98 5.64 9.05
CA HIS A 30 -8.44 6.37 10.22
C HIS A 30 -9.38 5.48 11.05
N GLU A 31 -9.57 5.83 12.32
CA GLU A 31 -10.37 5.03 13.27
C GLU A 31 -11.83 4.89 12.82
N ASP A 32 -12.39 5.97 12.25
CA ASP A 32 -13.78 6.03 11.79
C ASP A 32 -13.95 5.64 10.31
N ASP A 33 -12.87 5.25 9.62
CA ASP A 33 -12.95 4.87 8.21
C ASP A 33 -13.56 3.48 8.07
N GLN A 34 -14.50 3.34 7.14
CA GLN A 34 -14.89 2.02 6.66
C GLN A 34 -13.76 1.47 5.78
N LEU A 35 -13.00 0.51 6.32
CA LEU A 35 -11.94 -0.16 5.59
C LEU A 35 -12.53 -1.09 4.52
N ASP A 36 -12.16 -0.87 3.26
CA ASP A 36 -12.34 -1.90 2.22
C ASP A 36 -11.30 -3.01 2.43
N GLU A 37 -11.70 -4.02 3.21
CA GLU A 37 -10.85 -5.16 3.56
C GLU A 37 -10.43 -5.97 2.33
N ALA A 38 -11.32 -6.11 1.34
CA ALA A 38 -11.03 -6.88 0.12
C ALA A 38 -9.91 -6.20 -0.69
N GLN A 39 -10.00 -4.88 -0.83
CA GLN A 39 -8.96 -4.09 -1.49
C GLN A 39 -7.64 -4.12 -0.70
N PHE A 40 -7.69 -4.00 0.62
CA PHE A 40 -6.49 -4.06 1.46
C PHE A 40 -5.77 -5.42 1.36
N VAL A 41 -6.52 -6.53 1.47
CA VAL A 41 -5.98 -7.88 1.32
C VAL A 41 -5.39 -8.08 -0.09
N SER A 42 -6.03 -7.54 -1.13
CA SER A 42 -5.49 -7.59 -2.49
C SER A 42 -4.12 -6.92 -2.58
N TRP A 43 -3.94 -5.75 -1.97
CA TRP A 43 -2.63 -5.08 -1.94
C TRP A 43 -1.57 -5.89 -1.20
N VAL A 44 -1.90 -6.46 -0.03
CA VAL A 44 -0.96 -7.29 0.73
C VAL A 44 -0.52 -8.52 -0.08
N LYS A 45 -1.45 -9.19 -0.76
CA LYS A 45 -1.15 -10.35 -1.62
C LYS A 45 -0.29 -10.00 -2.84
N GLN A 46 -0.49 -8.81 -3.42
CA GLN A 46 0.34 -8.35 -4.53
C GLN A 46 1.74 -7.98 -4.04
N ALA A 47 1.82 -7.23 -2.93
CA ALA A 47 3.08 -6.79 -2.35
C ALA A 47 3.99 -7.95 -1.92
N SER A 48 3.40 -9.06 -1.43
CA SER A 48 4.17 -10.25 -1.05
C SER A 48 4.83 -10.98 -2.22
N GLN A 49 4.39 -10.71 -3.46
CA GLN A 49 4.98 -11.28 -4.68
C GLN A 49 6.09 -10.39 -5.26
N LEU A 50 6.26 -9.18 -4.75
CA LEU A 50 7.30 -8.27 -5.18
C LEU A 50 8.59 -8.53 -4.40
N PRO A 51 9.78 -8.31 -5.00
CA PRO A 51 11.02 -8.38 -4.26
C PRO A 51 11.00 -7.42 -3.07
N GLY A 52 11.46 -7.90 -1.91
CA GLY A 52 11.52 -7.09 -0.70
C GLY A 52 12.39 -5.85 -0.84
N GLU A 53 12.09 -4.83 -0.05
CA GLU A 53 12.89 -3.61 0.03
C GLU A 53 13.97 -3.76 1.10
N ARG A 54 15.19 -3.30 0.82
CA ARG A 54 16.26 -3.24 1.83
C ARG A 54 16.17 -1.88 2.53
N MET A 55 15.98 -1.91 3.85
CA MET A 55 15.93 -0.72 4.72
C MET A 55 17.26 -0.49 5.40
#